data_AF-A0A091SBC8-F1
#
_entry.id   AF-A0A091SBC8-F1
#
_cell.length_a   1.000
_cell.length_b   1.000
_cell.length_c   1.000
_cell.angle_alpha   90.00
_cell.angle_beta   90.00
_cell.angle_gamma   90.00
#
_symmetry.space_group_name_H-M   'P 1'
#
loop_
_entity.id
_entity.type
_entity.pdbx_description
1 polymer ?
#
loop_
_entity_poly.entity_id
_entity_poly.type
_entity_poly.pdbx_seq_one_letter_code
_entity_poly.pdbx_strand_id
1 'polypeptide(L)' 'MENNSTLEVVYITEDNIIQNTTAVGRYNISMSFYDSGSFSRPIHQTPYYVDLNQTLFAQVTLHSTDPNLL' A
#
# COMPACT_ATOMS: atom_id res chain seq x y z
N MET A 1 -6.30 -12.61 8.57
CA MET A 1 -5.43 -11.60 9.21
C MET A 1 -5.68 -10.29 8.47
N GLU A 2 -6.17 -9.27 9.16
CA GLU A 2 -6.40 -7.93 8.58
C GLU A 2 -5.10 -7.13 8.62
N ASN A 3 -4.68 -6.58 7.47
CA ASN A 3 -3.44 -5.82 7.33
C ASN A 3 -3.76 -4.34 7.52
N ASN A 4 -3.55 -3.81 8.74
CA ASN A 4 -3.80 -2.41 9.03
C ASN A 4 -2.59 -1.57 8.61
N SER A 5 -2.75 -0.72 7.59
CA SER A 5 -1.74 0.26 7.18
C SER A 5 -2.20 1.69 7.53
N THR A 6 -1.35 2.47 8.20
CA THR A 6 -1.59 3.88 8.53
C THR A 6 -0.77 4.77 7.60
N LEU A 7 -1.40 5.75 6.96
CA LEU A 7 -0.73 6.78 6.15
C LEU A 7 -0.96 8.15 6.81
N GLU A 8 0.11 8.91 7.06
CA GLU A 8 0.06 10.24 7.66
C GLU A 8 0.50 11.29 6.61
N VAL A 9 -0.32 12.30 6.37
CA VAL A 9 -0.04 13.39 5.42
C VAL A 9 -0.11 14.72 6.16
N VAL A 10 0.98 15.50 6.11
CA VAL A 10 1.08 16.83 6.73
C VAL A 10 1.07 17.89 5.64
N TYR A 11 0.19 18.89 5.77
CA TYR A 11 0.15 20.05 4.89
C TYR A 11 0.61 21.29 5.66
N ILE A 12 1.48 22.11 5.05
CA ILE A 12 1.90 23.40 5.59
C ILE A 12 1.29 24.48 4.70
N THR A 13 0.42 25.32 5.27
CA THR A 13 -0.21 26.45 4.57
C THR A 13 0.47 27.77 4.95
N GLU A 14 0.67 28.66 3.99
CA GLU A 14 1.38 29.95 4.18
C GLU A 14 0.57 31.06 4.86
N ASP A 15 -0.72 30.83 5.16
CA ASP A 15 -1.51 31.74 5.99
C ASP A 15 -1.36 31.40 7.47
N ASN A 16 -1.24 32.44 8.30
CA ASN A 16 -0.92 32.49 9.73
C ASN A 16 -1.81 31.67 10.71
N ILE A 17 -2.56 30.69 10.22
CA ILE A 17 -3.36 29.77 11.02
C ILE A 17 -2.79 28.36 10.82
N ILE A 18 -1.91 27.93 11.72
CA ILE A 18 -1.46 26.54 11.79
C ILE A 18 -2.67 25.69 12.25
N GLN A 19 -3.43 25.14 11.31
CA GLN A 19 -4.44 24.12 11.58
C GLN A 19 -3.80 22.74 11.46
N ASN A 20 -3.51 22.11 12.60
CA ASN A 20 -3.08 20.72 12.65
C ASN A 20 -4.29 19.81 12.37
N THR A 21 -4.67 19.67 11.11
CA THR A 21 -5.72 18.74 10.69
C THR A 21 -5.11 17.36 10.50
N THR A 22 -5.19 16.52 11.53
CA THR A 22 -4.82 15.10 11.41
C THR A 22 -6.02 14.33 10.84
N ALA A 23 -5.94 13.93 9.58
CA ALA A 23 -6.93 13.03 8.97
C ALA A 23 -6.40 11.60 8.98
N VAL A 24 -7.17 10.66 9.53
CA VAL A 24 -6.85 9.23 9.50
C VAL A 24 -7.78 8.56 8.48
N GLY A 25 -7.19 8.04 7.41
CA GLY A 25 -7.90 7.28 6.38
C GLY A 25 -7.65 5.78 6.51
N ARG A 26 -8.71 4.97 6.36
CA ARG A 26 -8.57 3.51 6.15
C ARG A 26 -8.75 3.23 4.68
N TYR A 27 -7.73 2.65 4.06
CA TYR A 27 -7.77 2.27 2.65
C TYR A 27 -7.82 0.75 2.52
N ASN A 28 -8.72 0.27 1.65
CA ASN A 28 -8.80 -1.13 1.34
C ASN A 28 -7.71 -1.47 0.32
N ILE A 29 -6.63 -2.09 0.78
CA ILE A 29 -5.50 -2.49 -0.06
C ILE A 29 -5.29 -3.99 -0.01
N SER A 30 -4.91 -4.58 -1.15
CA SER A 30 -4.45 -5.97 -1.22
C SER A 30 -3.06 -6.03 -1.85
N MET A 31 -2.22 -6.95 -1.38
CA MET A 31 -0.89 -7.19 -1.93
C MET A 31 -0.75 -8.66 -2.34
N SER A 32 -0.08 -8.92 -3.46
CA SER A 32 0.26 -10.26 -3.93
C SER A 32 1.71 -10.33 -4.41
N PHE A 33 2.39 -11.43 -4.09
CA PHE A 33 3.72 -11.75 -4.63
C PHE A 33 3.60 -12.55 -5.92
N TYR A 34 4.60 -12.44 -6.79
CA TYR A 34 4.64 -13.09 -8.09
C TYR A 34 6.00 -13.75 -8.31
N ASP A 35 6.00 -14.76 -9.15
CA ASP A 35 7.21 -15.48 -9.56
C ASP A 35 8.18 -14.62 -10.40
N SER A 36 7.64 -13.62 -11.11
CA SER A 36 8.36 -12.83 -12.10
C SER A 36 7.75 -11.44 -12.29
N GLY A 37 8.51 -10.54 -12.91
CA GLY A 37 8.05 -9.18 -13.26
C GLY A 37 6.99 -9.13 -14.36
N SER A 38 6.55 -10.29 -14.87
CA SER A 38 5.36 -10.37 -15.73
C SER A 38 4.05 -10.23 -14.96
N PHE A 39 4.09 -10.38 -13.62
CA PHE A 39 2.93 -10.36 -12.74
C PHE A 39 1.79 -11.31 -13.17
N SER A 40 2.14 -12.42 -13.83
CA SER A 40 1.16 -13.35 -14.40
C SER A 40 0.80 -14.52 -13.47
N ARG A 41 1.70 -14.90 -12.57
CA ARG A 41 1.55 -16.06 -11.69
C ARG A 41 1.71 -15.66 -10.22
N PRO A 42 0.60 -15.38 -9.53
CA PRO A 42 0.65 -15.02 -8.12
C PRO A 42 1.08 -16.21 -7.25
N ILE A 43 1.81 -15.91 -6.19
CA ILE A 43 2.28 -16.86 -5.18
C ILE A 43 1.25 -16.87 -4.04
N HIS A 44 0.66 -18.04 -3.80
CA HIS A 44 -0.35 -18.24 -2.76
C HIS A 44 0.17 -19.00 -1.53
N GLN A 45 1.44 -19.43 -1.57
CA GLN A 45 2.03 -20.23 -0.51
C GLN A 45 2.31 -19.38 0.72
N THR A 46 1.81 -19.82 1.88
CA THR A 46 2.01 -19.11 3.15
C THR A 46 2.56 -20.08 4.19
N PRO A 47 3.76 -19.85 4.75
CA PRO A 47 4.67 -18.73 4.48
C PRO A 47 5.40 -18.86 3.13
N TYR A 48 5.74 -17.73 2.51
CA TYR A 48 6.57 -17.67 1.32
C TYR A 48 8.04 -17.47 1.74
N TYR A 49 8.85 -18.52 1.60
CA TYR A 49 10.28 -18.47 1.93
C TYR A 49 11.09 -17.89 0.76
N VAL A 50 12.03 -17.00 1.06
CA VAL A 50 12.86 -16.29 0.09
C VAL A 50 14.33 -16.40 0.47
N ASP A 51 15.20 -16.40 -0.53
CA ASP A 51 16.64 -16.47 -0.36
C ASP A 51 17.28 -15.06 -0.30
N LEU A 52 18.48 -14.97 0.29
CA LEU A 52 19.27 -13.75 0.24
C LEU A 52 19.65 -13.42 -1.21
N ASN A 53 19.61 -12.13 -1.57
CA ASN A 53 19.86 -11.62 -2.91
C ASN A 53 18.83 -12.07 -3.98
N GLN A 54 17.68 -12.61 -3.57
CA GLN A 54 16.57 -12.89 -4.49
C GLN A 54 15.82 -11.61 -4.86
N THR A 55 15.52 -11.42 -6.14
CA THR A 55 14.60 -10.37 -6.59
C THR A 55 13.16 -10.83 -6.39
N LEU A 56 12.36 -10.01 -5.72
CA LEU A 56 10.95 -10.29 -5.46
C LEU A 56 10.06 -9.37 -6.29
N PHE A 57 8.97 -9.92 -6.79
CA PHE A 57 7.95 -9.18 -7.54
C PHE A 57 6.67 -9.15 -6.72
N ALA A 58 6.14 -7.95 -6.50
CA ALA A 58 4.90 -7.76 -5.76
C ALA A 58 4.05 -6.69 -6.43
N GLN A 59 2.73 -6.88 -6.34
CA GLN A 59 1.75 -5.90 -6.78
C GLN A 59 0.87 -5.52 -5.61
N VAL A 60 0.61 -4.22 -5.46
CA VAL A 60 -0.33 -3.67 -4.49
C VAL A 60 -1.50 -3.07 -5.27
N THR A 61 -2.71 -3.39 -4.86
CA THR A 61 -3.95 -2.88 -5.44
C THR A 61 -4.70 -2.10 -4.39
N LEU A 62 -5.00 -0.84 -4.69
CA LEU A 62 -5.93 -0.02 -3.94
C LEU A 62 -7.34 -0.27 -4.47
N HIS A 63 -8.23 -0.75 -3.60
CA HIS A 63 -9.65 -0.90 -3.88
C HIS A 63 -10.37 0.35 -3.42
N SER A 64 -10.56 1.30 -4.34
CA SER A 64 -11.30 2.53 -4.09
C SER A 64 -12.43 2.70 -5.09
N THR A 65 -13.60 3.15 -4.60
CA THR A 65 -14.68 3.65 -5.45
C THR A 65 -14.58 5.15 -5.71
N ASP A 66 -13.70 5.85 -4.98
CA ASP A 66 -13.39 7.26 -5.19
C ASP A 66 -12.30 7.38 -6.27
N PRO A 67 -12.61 7.94 -7.45
CA PRO A 67 -11.65 8.11 -8.53
C PRO A 67 -10.60 9.19 -8.24
N ASN A 68 -10.81 10.08 -7.26
CA ASN A 68 -9.81 11.08 -6.87
C ASN A 68 -8.71 10.50 -5.98
N LEU A 69 -8.85 9.22 -5.61
CA LEU A 69 -7.95 8.50 -4.73
C LEU A 69 -6.95 7.61 -5.50
N LEU A 70 -7.12 7.48 -6.82
CA LEU A 70 -6.30 6.69 -7.74
C LEU A 70 -5.20 7.53 -8.38
#